data_AF-G7JPU3-F1
#
_entry.id   AF-G7JPU3-F1
#
_cell.length_a   1.000
_cell.length_b   1.000
_cell.length_c   1.000
_cell.angle_alpha   90.00
_cell.angle_beta   90.00
_cell.angle_gamma   90.00
#
_symmetry.space_group_name_H-M   'P 1'
#
loop_
_entity.id
_entity.type
_entity.pdbx_description
1 polymer ?
#
loop_
_entity_poly.entity_id
_entity_poly.type
_entity_poly.pdbx_seq_one_letter_code
_entity_poly.pdbx_strand_id
1 'polypeptide(L)'
;MARMQVRRSALHTCCGQELKHHPNLDKCPNTYLWPTFIKICKAKSVQDFKPDPYVVTILNCAMWSFYGMPFISKSNTLVLTINGFGFFIEIIYTSIFFVYSNGSKRKKILLALLAEVVFLVLVVFIVMYFVTNLKERRFIVGVICIIFNILMYFSPLTVMRQVIRSKSVKYMPFLLSLANFANGLIWTTYALLRWDPFVVIPNGLGALSGLAQLILYAVYYRTTKWDDDAPPSSVNNV
;
A
#
# COMPACT_ATOMS: atom_id res chain seq x y z
N MET A 1 -42.42 5.76 19.74
CA MET A 1 -41.58 4.62 19.30
C MET A 1 -41.92 4.23 17.86
N ALA A 2 -41.64 5.11 16.90
CA ALA A 2 -41.75 4.84 15.47
C ALA A 2 -40.92 5.89 14.72
N ARG A 3 -39.98 5.42 13.88
CA ARG A 3 -39.24 6.10 12.78
C ARG A 3 -37.76 5.71 12.81
N MET A 4 -37.45 4.52 12.28
CA MET A 4 -36.09 4.21 11.82
C MET A 4 -36.09 3.12 10.73
N GLN A 5 -36.85 3.33 9.64
CA GLN A 5 -36.86 2.39 8.51
C GLN A 5 -36.85 2.98 7.09
N VAL A 6 -36.68 4.30 6.89
CA VAL A 6 -36.89 4.93 5.56
C VAL A 6 -35.63 5.54 4.92
N ARG A 7 -34.40 5.17 5.32
CA ARG A 7 -33.18 5.71 4.66
C ARG A 7 -32.08 4.69 4.31
N ARG A 8 -32.46 3.47 3.90
CA ARG A 8 -31.54 2.51 3.26
C ARG A 8 -31.76 2.29 1.75
N SER A 9 -32.81 2.85 1.17
CA SER A 9 -33.21 2.50 -0.21
C SER A 9 -32.72 3.46 -1.31
N ALA A 10 -31.95 4.51 -1.01
CA ALA A 10 -31.50 5.48 -2.01
C ALA A 10 -30.03 5.34 -2.46
N LEU A 11 -29.23 4.48 -1.82
CA LEU A 11 -27.83 4.24 -2.21
C LEU A 11 -27.64 2.97 -3.08
N HIS A 12 -28.72 2.24 -3.34
CA HIS A 12 -28.68 1.00 -4.12
C HIS A 12 -28.74 1.19 -5.64
N THR A 13 -28.87 2.43 -6.13
CA THR A 13 -29.22 2.67 -7.55
C THR A 13 -28.09 3.24 -8.41
N CYS A 14 -26.96 3.69 -7.84
CA CYS A 14 -25.85 4.24 -8.65
C CYS A 14 -24.73 3.24 -9.00
N CYS A 15 -24.75 2.01 -8.47
CA CYS A 15 -23.65 1.04 -8.64
C CYS A 15 -24.09 -0.28 -9.29
N GLY A 16 -25.34 -0.37 -9.76
CA GLY A 16 -26.02 -1.67 -9.93
C GLY A 16 -26.44 -2.10 -11.33
N GLN A 17 -26.23 -1.32 -12.40
CA GLN A 17 -26.97 -1.58 -13.65
C GLN A 17 -26.23 -1.77 -14.98
N GLU A 18 -24.89 -1.76 -15.03
CA GLU A 18 -24.17 -2.03 -16.31
C GLU A 18 -23.12 -3.15 -16.24
N LEU A 19 -23.39 -4.24 -15.52
CA LEU A 19 -22.53 -5.44 -15.52
C LEU A 19 -23.32 -6.75 -15.64
N LYS A 20 -24.47 -6.74 -16.32
CA LYS A 20 -25.18 -7.98 -16.66
C LYS A 20 -24.81 -8.43 -18.07
N HIS A 21 -24.35 -9.68 -18.13
CA HIS A 21 -24.18 -10.54 -19.31
C HIS A 21 -22.89 -10.43 -20.12
N HIS A 22 -21.78 -10.93 -19.56
CA HIS A 22 -20.78 -11.68 -20.33
C HIS A 22 -20.27 -12.88 -19.50
N PRO A 23 -20.62 -14.13 -19.86
CA PRO A 23 -20.39 -15.32 -19.02
C PRO A 23 -18.94 -15.87 -19.03
N ASN A 24 -17.93 -15.06 -19.37
CA ASN A 24 -16.54 -15.54 -19.51
C ASN A 24 -15.46 -14.62 -18.90
N LEU A 25 -15.81 -13.60 -18.12
CA LEU A 25 -14.83 -12.72 -17.47
C LEU A 25 -14.22 -13.27 -16.17
N ASP A 26 -14.77 -14.35 -15.63
CA ASP A 26 -14.28 -14.98 -14.39
C ASP A 26 -13.02 -15.85 -14.60
N LYS A 27 -12.56 -16.02 -15.85
CA LYS A 27 -11.41 -16.88 -16.22
C LYS A 27 -10.07 -16.14 -16.40
N CYS A 28 -10.00 -14.83 -16.18
CA CYS A 28 -8.74 -14.09 -16.24
C CYS A 28 -8.22 -13.74 -14.84
N PRO A 29 -7.17 -14.42 -14.32
CA PRO A 29 -6.68 -14.17 -12.97
C PRO A 29 -5.98 -12.80 -12.77
N ASN A 30 -5.72 -12.04 -13.84
CA ASN A 30 -4.71 -10.97 -13.81
C ASN A 30 -5.10 -9.71 -14.60
N THR A 31 -6.15 -8.97 -14.23
CA THR A 31 -6.40 -7.67 -14.95
C THR A 31 -6.89 -6.48 -14.14
N TYR A 32 -7.11 -6.57 -12.83
CA TYR A 32 -7.41 -5.36 -12.05
C TYR A 32 -6.62 -5.36 -10.75
N LEU A 33 -6.08 -4.19 -10.39
CA LEU A 33 -5.46 -3.88 -9.09
C LEU A 33 -6.52 -3.71 -7.97
N TRP A 34 -7.80 -3.74 -8.36
CA TRP A 34 -8.99 -3.56 -7.53
C TRP A 34 -9.68 -4.83 -7.00
N PRO A 35 -9.16 -6.08 -7.10
CA PRO A 35 -9.95 -7.26 -6.81
C PRO A 35 -10.17 -7.39 -5.29
N THR A 36 -9.22 -6.96 -4.47
CA THR A 36 -9.30 -7.08 -3.01
C THR A 36 -10.43 -6.23 -2.43
N PHE A 37 -10.45 -4.92 -2.72
CA PHE A 37 -11.51 -4.03 -2.20
C PHE A 37 -12.88 -4.36 -2.78
N ILE A 38 -12.96 -4.76 -4.06
CA ILE A 38 -14.20 -5.24 -4.65
C ILE A 38 -14.69 -6.51 -3.94
N LYS A 39 -13.79 -7.47 -3.65
CA LYS A 39 -14.12 -8.68 -2.88
C LYS A 39 -14.63 -8.35 -1.49
N ILE A 40 -13.98 -7.42 -0.78
CA ILE A 40 -14.41 -6.96 0.55
C ILE A 40 -15.81 -6.34 0.49
N CYS A 41 -16.05 -5.43 -0.46
CA CYS A 41 -17.33 -4.76 -0.62
C CYS A 41 -18.47 -5.71 -1.00
N LYS A 42 -18.20 -6.71 -1.86
CA LYS A 42 -19.16 -7.74 -2.26
C LYS A 42 -19.44 -8.71 -1.11
N ALA A 43 -18.41 -9.17 -0.40
CA ALA A 43 -18.53 -10.09 0.73
C ALA A 43 -19.06 -9.41 2.01
N LYS A 44 -19.09 -8.07 2.05
CA LYS A 44 -19.42 -7.27 3.24
C LYS A 44 -18.57 -7.64 4.47
N SER A 45 -17.36 -8.14 4.24
CA SER A 45 -16.43 -8.64 5.25
C SER A 45 -15.01 -8.50 4.73
N VAL A 46 -14.08 -8.17 5.62
CA VAL A 46 -12.64 -8.09 5.30
C VAL A 46 -11.98 -9.47 5.13
N GLN A 47 -12.70 -10.56 5.42
CA GLN A 47 -12.16 -11.93 5.34
C GLN A 47 -10.79 -12.03 6.07
N ASP A 48 -9.80 -12.65 5.42
CA ASP A 48 -8.41 -12.77 5.90
C ASP A 48 -7.50 -11.64 5.42
N PHE A 49 -8.04 -10.64 4.69
CA PHE A 49 -7.26 -9.49 4.29
C PHE A 49 -6.86 -8.64 5.50
N LYS A 50 -5.65 -8.10 5.42
CA LYS A 50 -5.01 -7.35 6.50
C LYS A 50 -5.00 -5.85 6.20
N PRO A 51 -5.43 -5.00 7.16
CA PRO A 51 -5.40 -3.54 6.98
C PRO A 51 -3.99 -2.97 7.17
N ASP A 52 -3.06 -3.71 7.77
CA ASP A 52 -1.75 -3.24 8.23
C ASP A 52 -0.94 -2.50 7.15
N PRO A 53 -0.85 -2.97 5.88
CA PRO A 53 -0.10 -2.28 4.85
C PRO A 53 -0.66 -0.88 4.56
N TYR A 54 -1.99 -0.72 4.56
CA TYR A 54 -2.66 0.55 4.27
C TYR A 54 -2.47 1.54 5.41
N VAL A 55 -2.62 1.07 6.65
CA VAL A 55 -2.41 1.88 7.87
C VAL A 55 -0.96 2.39 7.92
N VAL A 56 0.03 1.51 7.80
CA VAL A 56 1.45 1.92 7.79
C VAL A 56 1.78 2.89 6.64
N THR A 57 1.13 2.71 5.49
CA THR A 57 1.35 3.59 4.33
C THR A 57 0.75 4.99 4.54
N ILE A 58 -0.33 5.14 5.32
CA ILE A 58 -0.84 6.46 5.74
C ILE A 58 0.26 7.26 6.44
N LEU A 59 0.88 6.67 7.46
CA LEU A 59 1.96 7.35 8.20
C LEU A 59 3.14 7.69 7.29
N ASN A 60 3.57 6.75 6.44
CA ASN A 60 4.66 6.99 5.51
C ASN A 60 4.33 8.15 4.55
N CYS A 61 3.15 8.16 3.93
CA CYS A 61 2.72 9.24 3.06
C CYS A 61 2.62 10.57 3.81
N ALA A 62 2.08 10.60 5.04
CA ALA A 62 2.01 11.81 5.84
C ALA A 62 3.41 12.40 6.14
N MET A 63 4.37 11.54 6.51
CA MET A 63 5.75 11.96 6.79
C MET A 63 6.45 12.48 5.54
N TRP A 64 6.28 11.83 4.38
CA TRP A 64 6.86 12.31 3.12
C TRP A 64 6.18 13.58 2.59
N SER A 65 4.88 13.74 2.82
CA SER A 65 4.19 15.01 2.58
C SER A 65 4.77 16.11 3.45
N PHE A 66 5.00 15.86 4.74
CA PHE A 66 5.65 16.82 5.63
C PHE A 66 7.07 17.16 5.18
N TYR A 67 7.86 16.15 4.80
CA TYR A 67 9.21 16.35 4.23
C TYR A 67 9.20 17.24 2.98
N GLY A 68 8.20 17.06 2.10
CA GLY A 68 8.06 17.83 0.86
C GLY A 68 7.57 19.28 1.04
N MET A 69 7.14 19.67 2.25
CA MET A 69 6.68 21.03 2.49
C MET A 69 7.83 22.06 2.38
N PRO A 70 7.57 23.28 1.87
CA PRO A 70 8.63 24.25 1.57
C PRO A 70 9.40 24.75 2.80
N PHE A 71 8.79 24.64 3.98
CA PHE A 71 9.41 24.97 5.27
C PHE A 71 10.17 23.80 5.92
N ILE A 72 10.24 22.65 5.25
CA ILE A 72 11.11 21.50 5.58
C ILE A 72 12.16 21.28 4.49
N SER A 73 11.75 21.14 3.22
CA SER A 73 12.67 20.98 2.09
C SER A 73 12.34 21.93 0.95
N LYS A 74 13.35 22.73 0.52
CA LYS A 74 13.20 23.65 -0.61
C LYS A 74 13.07 22.84 -1.91
N SER A 75 11.99 23.04 -2.63
CA SER A 75 11.77 22.51 -3.99
C SER A 75 11.47 20.99 -4.09
N ASN A 76 10.84 20.40 -3.08
CA ASN A 76 10.35 19.01 -3.09
C ASN A 76 8.83 18.88 -3.35
N THR A 77 8.28 19.77 -4.18
CA THR A 77 6.84 19.80 -4.49
C THR A 77 6.32 18.49 -5.04
N LEU A 78 7.10 17.79 -5.89
CA LEU A 78 6.67 16.50 -6.46
C LEU A 78 6.51 15.42 -5.38
N VAL A 79 7.43 15.39 -4.40
CA VAL A 79 7.34 14.49 -3.24
C VAL A 79 6.10 14.81 -2.42
N LEU A 80 5.83 16.09 -2.17
CA LEU A 80 4.64 16.54 -1.45
C LEU A 80 3.35 16.13 -2.17
N THR A 81 3.22 16.39 -3.46
CA THR A 81 1.98 16.15 -4.20
C THR A 81 1.65 14.68 -4.32
N ILE A 82 2.64 13.83 -4.63
CA ILE A 82 2.38 12.40 -4.83
C ILE A 82 2.04 11.70 -3.51
N ASN A 83 2.75 12.04 -2.43
CA ASN A 83 2.48 11.47 -1.12
C ASN A 83 1.21 12.05 -0.52
N GLY A 84 0.88 13.31 -0.81
CA GLY A 84 -0.40 13.90 -0.40
C GLY A 84 -1.57 13.17 -1.05
N PHE A 85 -1.48 12.91 -2.37
CA PHE A 85 -2.49 12.13 -3.07
C PHE A 85 -2.56 10.68 -2.55
N GLY A 86 -1.41 10.05 -2.34
CA GLY A 86 -1.32 8.71 -1.74
C GLY A 86 -1.97 8.64 -0.36
N PHE A 87 -1.71 9.61 0.50
CA PHE A 87 -2.33 9.72 1.82
C PHE A 87 -3.87 9.69 1.74
N PHE A 88 -4.47 10.45 0.84
CA PHE A 88 -5.93 10.45 0.66
C PHE A 88 -6.45 9.10 0.15
N ILE A 89 -5.74 8.45 -0.78
CA ILE A 89 -6.11 7.11 -1.26
C ILE A 89 -6.06 6.10 -0.11
N GLU A 90 -5.00 6.11 0.69
CA GLU A 90 -4.82 5.17 1.80
C GLU A 90 -5.86 5.37 2.91
N ILE A 91 -6.32 6.61 3.12
CA ILE A 91 -7.47 6.90 4.00
C ILE A 91 -8.75 6.26 3.45
N ILE A 92 -9.00 6.32 2.13
CA ILE A 92 -10.16 5.66 1.51
C ILE A 92 -10.08 4.14 1.71
N TYR A 93 -8.93 3.53 1.42
CA TYR A 93 -8.71 2.10 1.60
C TYR A 93 -8.89 1.65 3.05
N THR A 94 -8.28 2.37 3.99
CA THR A 94 -8.40 2.08 5.41
C THR A 94 -9.83 2.27 5.91
N SER A 95 -10.58 3.25 5.37
CA SER A 95 -12.00 3.45 5.68
C SER A 95 -12.87 2.27 5.23
N ILE A 96 -12.61 1.72 4.03
CA ILE A 96 -13.28 0.50 3.55
C ILE A 96 -13.01 -0.67 4.50
N PHE A 97 -11.75 -0.89 4.88
CA PHE A 97 -11.37 -1.90 5.87
C PHE A 97 -12.08 -1.69 7.21
N PHE A 98 -12.14 -0.46 7.69
CA PHE A 98 -12.79 -0.12 8.94
C PHE A 98 -14.29 -0.45 8.89
N VAL A 99 -15.00 -0.04 7.84
CA VAL A 99 -16.45 -0.28 7.67
C VAL A 99 -16.78 -1.77 7.63
N TYR A 100 -15.97 -2.60 6.96
CA TYR A 100 -16.26 -4.03 6.82
C TYR A 100 -15.56 -4.93 7.86
N SER A 101 -14.84 -4.34 8.82
CA SER A 101 -14.17 -5.06 9.91
C SER A 101 -15.06 -5.27 11.13
N ASN A 102 -14.76 -6.32 11.89
CA ASN A 102 -15.38 -6.63 13.18
C ASN A 102 -14.83 -5.70 14.27
N GLY A 103 -15.53 -5.57 15.41
CA GLY A 103 -15.18 -4.62 16.49
C GLY A 103 -13.73 -4.68 16.98
N SER A 104 -13.15 -5.88 17.14
CA SER A 104 -11.74 -6.05 17.55
C SER A 104 -10.75 -5.51 16.50
N LYS A 105 -10.97 -5.83 15.21
CA LYS A 105 -10.15 -5.31 14.10
C LYS A 105 -10.29 -3.78 13.98
N ARG A 106 -11.52 -3.26 14.09
CA ARG A 106 -11.79 -1.81 14.11
C ARG A 106 -11.04 -1.10 15.24
N LYS A 107 -11.06 -1.65 16.46
CA LYS A 107 -10.33 -1.09 17.61
C LYS A 107 -8.82 -1.03 17.35
N LYS A 108 -8.24 -2.08 16.76
CA LYS A 108 -6.82 -2.09 16.37
C LYS A 108 -6.49 -1.01 15.33
N ILE A 109 -7.32 -0.88 14.28
CA ILE A 109 -7.16 0.18 13.27
C ILE A 109 -7.23 1.57 13.91
N LEU A 110 -8.23 1.83 14.76
CA LEU A 110 -8.38 3.13 15.43
C LEU A 110 -7.21 3.45 16.34
N LEU A 111 -6.73 2.47 17.12
CA LEU A 111 -5.59 2.68 18.00
C LEU A 111 -4.30 2.96 17.21
N ALA A 112 -4.09 2.26 16.09
CA ALA A 112 -2.97 2.51 15.21
C ALA A 112 -3.05 3.92 14.59
N LEU A 113 -4.19 4.31 14.02
CA LEU A 113 -4.38 5.66 13.47
C LEU A 113 -4.23 6.76 14.52
N LEU A 114 -4.71 6.53 15.76
CA LEU A 114 -4.50 7.47 16.86
C LEU A 114 -3.01 7.61 17.20
N ALA A 115 -2.29 6.49 17.27
CA ALA A 115 -0.85 6.51 17.51
C ALA A 115 -0.08 7.24 16.39
N GLU A 116 -0.47 7.05 15.13
CA GLU A 116 0.09 7.77 13.99
C GLU A 116 -0.15 9.28 14.06
N VAL A 117 -1.37 9.70 14.40
CA VAL A 117 -1.70 11.13 14.58
C VAL A 117 -0.90 11.73 15.71
N VAL A 118 -0.84 11.06 16.89
CA VAL A 118 -0.05 11.54 18.03
C VAL A 118 1.42 11.66 17.66
N PHE A 119 1.98 10.64 17.00
CA PHE A 119 3.36 10.65 16.53
C PHE A 119 3.61 11.81 15.56
N LEU A 120 2.76 12.00 14.56
CA LEU A 120 2.91 13.06 13.56
C LEU A 120 2.84 14.44 14.22
N VAL A 121 1.86 14.67 15.10
CA VAL A 121 1.72 15.93 15.85
C VAL A 121 2.97 16.20 16.69
N LEU A 122 3.50 15.19 17.38
CA LEU A 122 4.73 15.34 18.17
C LEU A 122 5.93 15.68 17.30
N VAL A 123 6.14 14.98 16.18
CA VAL A 123 7.24 15.28 15.25
C VAL A 123 7.11 16.70 14.71
N VAL A 124 5.92 17.08 14.22
CA VAL A 124 5.67 18.43 13.68
C VAL A 124 5.89 19.48 14.76
N PHE A 125 5.35 19.30 15.96
CA PHE A 125 5.52 20.22 17.08
C PHE A 125 7.00 20.36 17.43
N ILE A 126 7.72 19.25 17.63
CA ILE A 126 9.12 19.27 18.03
C ILE A 126 9.98 19.99 16.97
N VAL A 127 9.82 19.61 15.71
CA VAL A 127 10.62 20.15 14.60
C VAL A 127 10.30 21.62 14.35
N MET A 128 9.02 22.01 14.39
CA MET A 128 8.63 23.38 14.06
C MET A 128 8.86 24.36 15.20
N TYR A 129 8.71 23.90 16.45
CA TYR A 129 8.86 24.75 17.63
C TYR A 129 10.32 24.87 18.09
N PHE A 130 11.07 23.76 18.17
CA PHE A 130 12.42 23.78 18.75
C PHE A 130 13.55 23.92 17.73
N VAL A 131 13.33 23.55 16.47
CA VAL A 131 14.38 23.62 15.44
C VAL A 131 14.12 24.83 14.56
N THR A 132 15.01 25.81 14.56
CA THR A 132 14.87 27.04 13.76
C THR A 132 15.55 26.93 12.40
N ASN A 133 16.63 26.16 12.31
CA ASN A 133 17.42 25.98 11.10
C ASN A 133 16.73 25.01 10.13
N LEU A 134 16.46 25.48 8.92
CA LEU A 134 15.81 24.67 7.88
C LEU A 134 16.61 23.41 7.49
N LYS A 135 17.94 23.48 7.45
CA LYS A 135 18.78 22.31 7.11
C LYS A 135 18.65 21.22 8.17
N GLU A 136 18.57 21.59 9.44
CA GLU A 136 18.37 20.66 10.55
C GLU A 136 16.96 20.07 10.55
N ARG A 137 15.92 20.88 10.31
CA ARG A 137 14.55 20.38 10.11
C ARG A 137 14.50 19.32 9.02
N ARG A 138 15.09 19.63 7.86
CA ARG A 138 15.19 18.70 6.73
C ARG A 138 15.91 17.42 7.11
N PHE A 139 17.02 17.53 7.84
CA PHE A 139 17.81 16.38 8.27
C PHE A 139 17.01 15.46 9.20
N ILE A 140 16.41 16.01 10.25
CA ILE A 140 15.64 15.24 11.25
C ILE A 140 14.46 14.54 10.57
N VAL A 141 13.64 15.29 9.83
CA VAL A 141 12.46 14.73 9.14
C VAL A 141 12.87 13.72 8.07
N GLY A 142 13.93 14.01 7.31
CA GLY A 142 14.47 13.11 6.29
C GLY A 142 14.94 11.78 6.87
N VAL A 143 15.68 11.80 7.99
CA VAL A 143 16.12 10.56 8.69
C VAL A 143 14.91 9.74 9.14
N ILE A 144 13.90 10.36 9.73
CA ILE A 144 12.67 9.67 10.14
C ILE A 144 11.98 9.01 8.93
N CYS A 145 11.88 9.72 7.80
CA CYS A 145 11.30 9.18 6.57
C CYS A 145 12.08 7.97 6.03
N ILE A 146 13.42 8.01 6.04
CA ILE A 146 14.27 6.88 5.65
C ILE A 146 13.98 5.67 6.53
N ILE A 147 13.94 5.84 7.86
CA ILE A 147 13.69 4.75 8.80
C ILE A 147 12.36 4.07 8.47
N PHE A 148 11.27 4.83 8.34
CA PHE A 148 9.97 4.24 7.99
C PHE A 148 10.00 3.51 6.65
N ASN A 149 10.66 4.07 5.65
CA ASN A 149 10.74 3.45 4.34
C ASN A 149 11.53 2.12 4.38
N ILE A 150 12.63 2.06 5.14
CA ILE A 150 13.38 0.81 5.37
C ILE A 150 12.49 -0.24 6.05
N LEU A 151 11.73 0.16 7.08
CA LEU A 151 10.80 -0.76 7.75
C LEU A 151 9.75 -1.33 6.78
N MET A 152 9.26 -0.52 5.84
CA MET A 152 8.31 -0.98 4.82
C MET A 152 8.92 -2.02 3.87
N TYR A 153 10.23 -1.99 3.62
CA TYR A 153 10.90 -2.99 2.79
C TYR A 153 10.98 -4.39 3.43
N PHE A 154 10.65 -4.55 4.71
CA PHE A 154 10.51 -5.90 5.28
C PHE A 154 9.40 -6.73 4.63
N SER A 155 8.34 -6.10 4.12
CA SER A 155 7.26 -6.80 3.43
C SER A 155 7.74 -7.48 2.13
N PRO A 156 8.32 -6.75 1.14
CA PRO A 156 8.83 -7.39 -0.08
C PRO A 156 9.97 -8.38 0.21
N LEU A 157 10.81 -8.15 1.22
CA LEU A 157 11.83 -9.12 1.65
C LEU A 157 11.20 -10.45 2.12
N THR A 158 10.09 -10.38 2.84
CA THR A 158 9.34 -11.57 3.27
C THR A 158 8.75 -12.33 2.09
N VAL A 159 8.21 -11.62 1.10
CA VAL A 159 7.70 -12.24 -0.14
C VAL A 159 8.84 -12.88 -0.94
N MET A 160 9.99 -12.22 -1.09
CA MET A 160 11.18 -12.80 -1.73
C MET A 160 11.63 -14.09 -1.03
N ARG A 161 11.67 -14.09 0.31
CA ARG A 161 11.99 -15.29 1.10
C ARG A 161 10.98 -16.40 0.84
N GLN A 162 9.69 -16.08 0.74
CA GLN A 162 8.64 -17.05 0.43
C GLN A 162 8.83 -17.64 -0.98
N VAL A 163 9.16 -16.83 -1.99
CA VAL A 163 9.45 -17.31 -3.35
C VAL A 163 10.63 -18.30 -3.34
N ILE A 164 11.71 -17.98 -2.64
CA ILE A 164 12.90 -18.85 -2.55
C ILE A 164 12.56 -20.19 -1.88
N ARG A 165 11.76 -20.18 -0.81
CA ARG A 165 11.38 -21.38 -0.06
C ARG A 165 10.37 -22.25 -0.81
N SER A 166 9.35 -21.62 -1.38
CA SER A 166 8.26 -22.30 -2.10
C SER A 166 8.61 -22.64 -3.55
N LYS A 167 9.71 -22.07 -4.07
CA LYS A 167 10.13 -22.19 -5.47
C LYS A 167 9.03 -21.74 -6.46
N SER A 168 8.16 -20.83 -6.00
CA SER A 168 6.95 -20.39 -6.69
C SER A 168 6.78 -18.87 -6.61
N VAL A 169 6.39 -18.25 -7.72
CA VAL A 169 6.19 -16.79 -7.83
C VAL A 169 4.70 -16.39 -7.74
N LYS A 170 3.82 -17.31 -7.35
CA LYS A 170 2.36 -17.10 -7.30
C LYS A 170 1.93 -15.86 -6.49
N TYR A 171 2.64 -15.57 -5.40
CA TYR A 171 2.37 -14.42 -4.52
C TYR A 171 3.22 -13.18 -4.85
N MET A 172 4.02 -13.22 -5.92
CA MET A 172 4.85 -12.12 -6.39
C MET A 172 4.50 -11.80 -7.85
N PRO A 173 3.48 -10.98 -8.10
CA PRO A 173 3.05 -10.66 -9.46
C PRO A 173 4.10 -9.81 -10.20
N PHE A 174 4.46 -10.22 -11.41
CA PHE A 174 5.50 -9.58 -12.23
C PHE A 174 5.30 -8.06 -12.40
N LEU A 175 4.09 -7.64 -12.78
CA LEU A 175 3.80 -6.23 -13.06
C LEU A 175 4.00 -5.35 -11.83
N LEU A 176 3.71 -5.85 -10.63
CA LEU A 176 3.92 -5.12 -9.38
C LEU A 176 5.42 -4.96 -9.11
N SER A 177 6.21 -6.03 -9.29
CA SER A 177 7.66 -5.99 -9.15
C SER A 177 8.31 -5.04 -10.16
N LEU A 178 7.85 -5.06 -11.41
CA LEU A 178 8.32 -4.17 -12.48
C LEU A 178 7.98 -2.71 -12.20
N ALA A 179 6.73 -2.44 -11.80
CA ALA A 179 6.30 -1.09 -11.44
C ALA A 179 7.09 -0.56 -10.23
N ASN A 180 7.36 -1.40 -9.23
CA ASN A 180 8.17 -1.01 -8.07
C ASN A 180 9.63 -0.70 -8.46
N PHE A 181 10.22 -1.52 -9.34
CA PHE A 181 11.57 -1.27 -9.86
C PHE A 181 11.65 0.05 -10.65
N ALA A 182 10.73 0.27 -11.59
CA ALA A 182 10.65 1.49 -12.37
C ALA A 182 10.42 2.72 -11.48
N ASN A 183 9.52 2.62 -10.50
CA ASN A 183 9.28 3.68 -9.52
C ASN A 183 10.56 4.02 -8.74
N GLY A 184 11.27 3.01 -8.22
CA GLY A 184 12.54 3.20 -7.53
C GLY A 184 13.58 3.91 -8.40
N LEU A 185 13.72 3.51 -9.67
CA LEU A 185 14.63 4.17 -10.62
C LEU A 185 14.23 5.64 -10.86
N ILE A 186 12.97 5.92 -11.19
CA ILE A 186 12.47 7.27 -11.48
C ILE A 186 12.75 8.21 -10.29
N TRP A 187 12.43 7.77 -9.07
CA TRP A 187 12.66 8.58 -7.87
C TRP A 187 14.13 8.74 -7.52
N THR A 188 14.94 7.70 -7.72
CA THR A 188 16.39 7.79 -7.52
C THR A 188 17.00 8.79 -8.48
N THR A 189 16.65 8.74 -9.77
CA THR A 189 17.10 9.71 -10.78
C THR A 189 16.64 11.12 -10.43
N TYR A 190 15.35 11.31 -10.10
CA TYR A 190 14.81 12.61 -9.67
C TYR A 190 15.62 13.19 -8.50
N ALA A 191 15.91 12.38 -7.48
CA ALA A 191 16.57 12.82 -6.27
C ALA A 191 18.07 13.09 -6.49
N LEU A 192 18.73 12.34 -7.38
CA LEU A 192 20.11 12.62 -7.78
C LEU A 192 20.22 13.98 -8.50
N LEU A 193 19.27 14.30 -9.39
CA LEU A 193 19.22 15.61 -10.07
C LEU A 193 19.03 16.77 -9.10
N ARG A 194 18.33 16.54 -7.99
CA ARG A 194 18.08 17.53 -6.93
C ARG A 194 19.09 17.49 -5.79
N TRP A 195 20.07 16.59 -5.83
CA TRP A 195 21.01 16.31 -4.75
C TRP A 195 20.31 16.13 -3.38
N ASP A 196 19.22 15.37 -3.38
CA ASP A 196 18.45 15.04 -2.16
C ASP A 196 18.78 13.63 -1.67
N PRO A 197 19.76 13.46 -0.76
CA PRO A 197 20.16 12.13 -0.28
C PRO A 197 19.02 11.42 0.46
N PHE A 198 18.09 12.16 1.07
CA PHE A 198 17.00 11.55 1.84
C PHE A 198 16.01 10.82 0.95
N VAL A 199 15.81 11.30 -0.28
CA VAL A 199 14.97 10.63 -1.28
C VAL A 199 15.79 9.57 -2.05
N VAL A 200 17.08 9.81 -2.34
CA VAL A 200 17.95 8.86 -3.04
C VAL A 200 18.07 7.53 -2.30
N ILE A 201 18.41 7.57 -1.01
CA ILE A 201 18.70 6.36 -0.22
C ILE A 201 17.54 5.34 -0.25
N PRO A 202 16.31 5.70 0.18
CA PRO A 202 15.22 4.74 0.24
C PRO A 202 14.78 4.28 -1.15
N ASN A 203 14.74 5.16 -2.15
CA ASN A 203 14.31 4.78 -3.51
C ASN A 203 15.35 3.93 -4.23
N GLY A 204 16.65 4.16 -3.96
CA GLY A 204 17.72 3.30 -4.46
C GLY A 204 17.63 1.90 -3.88
N LEU A 205 17.40 1.77 -2.56
CA LEU A 205 17.12 0.48 -1.92
C LEU A 205 15.86 -0.18 -2.49
N GLY A 206 14.82 0.60 -2.77
CA GLY A 206 13.60 0.14 -3.44
C GLY A 206 13.85 -0.39 -4.85
N ALA A 207 14.66 0.30 -5.64
CA ALA A 207 15.09 -0.14 -6.97
C ALA A 207 15.88 -1.45 -6.89
N LEU A 208 16.85 -1.56 -5.97
CA LEU A 208 17.61 -2.79 -5.76
C LEU A 208 16.70 -3.96 -5.35
N SER A 209 15.75 -3.71 -4.44
CA SER A 209 14.75 -4.69 -4.02
C SER A 209 13.82 -5.08 -5.18
N GLY A 210 13.36 -4.14 -5.99
CA GLY A 210 12.54 -4.39 -7.18
C GLY A 210 13.30 -5.22 -8.23
N LEU A 211 14.58 -4.91 -8.46
CA LEU A 211 15.43 -5.69 -9.35
C LEU A 211 15.60 -7.12 -8.85
N ALA A 212 15.85 -7.30 -7.56
CA ALA A 212 15.93 -8.63 -6.94
C ALA A 212 14.63 -9.43 -7.12
N GLN A 213 13.46 -8.79 -6.97
CA GLN A 213 12.16 -9.42 -7.23
C GLN A 213 12.01 -9.83 -8.69
N LEU A 214 12.44 -9.01 -9.66
CA LEU A 214 12.40 -9.35 -11.09
C LEU A 214 13.32 -10.52 -11.42
N ILE A 215 14.52 -10.58 -10.85
CA ILE A 215 15.45 -11.69 -11.01
C ILE A 215 14.83 -12.97 -10.44
N LEU A 216 14.31 -12.93 -9.21
CA LEU A 216 13.65 -14.08 -8.59
C LEU A 216 12.45 -14.54 -9.40
N TYR A 217 11.66 -13.60 -9.94
CA TYR A 217 10.55 -13.92 -10.83
C TYR A 217 11.06 -14.71 -12.04
N ALA A 218 12.06 -14.20 -12.76
CA ALA A 218 12.61 -14.85 -13.94
C ALA A 218 13.16 -16.26 -13.64
N VAL A 219 13.82 -16.46 -12.49
CA VAL A 219 14.40 -17.74 -12.09
C VAL A 219 13.33 -18.78 -11.73
N TYR A 220 12.31 -18.39 -10.95
CA TYR A 220 11.32 -19.32 -10.40
C TYR A 220 10.00 -19.39 -11.19
N TYR A 221 9.83 -18.59 -12.24
CA TYR A 221 8.62 -18.61 -13.07
C TYR A 221 8.36 -20.00 -13.67
N ARG A 222 9.39 -20.65 -14.21
CA ARG A 222 9.26 -21.98 -14.84
C ARG A 222 9.02 -23.11 -13.83
N THR A 223 9.44 -22.95 -12.58
CA THR A 223 9.24 -23.96 -11.53
C THR A 223 7.91 -23.79 -10.79
N THR A 224 7.17 -22.73 -11.09
CA THR A 224 5.91 -22.42 -10.44
C THR A 224 4.81 -23.35 -10.96
N LYS A 225 4.20 -24.11 -10.04
CA LYS A 225 2.99 -24.89 -10.31
C LYS A 225 1.77 -23.98 -10.18
N TRP A 226 1.02 -23.84 -11.26
CA TRP A 226 -0.14 -22.95 -11.32
C TRP A 226 -1.44 -23.64 -10.90
N ASP A 227 -1.50 -24.97 -11.02
CA ASP A 227 -2.74 -25.75 -10.94
C ASP A 227 -3.05 -26.34 -9.55
N ASP A 228 -2.18 -26.16 -8.55
CA ASP A 228 -2.32 -26.76 -7.21
C ASP A 228 -3.49 -26.18 -6.35
N ASP A 229 -4.28 -25.23 -6.87
CA ASP A 229 -5.47 -24.66 -6.18
C ASP A 229 -6.81 -25.20 -6.74
N ALA A 230 -6.80 -26.17 -7.67
CA ALA A 230 -8.04 -26.79 -8.12
C ALA A 230 -8.72 -27.50 -6.94
N PRO A 231 -10.01 -27.24 -6.63
CA PRO A 231 -10.73 -28.05 -5.66
C PRO A 231 -10.65 -29.53 -6.09
N PRO A 232 -10.54 -30.48 -5.15
CA PRO A 232 -10.44 -31.90 -5.50
C PRO A 232 -11.61 -32.24 -6.41
N SER A 233 -11.31 -32.72 -7.62
CA SER A 233 -12.31 -33.19 -8.56
C SER A 233 -13.19 -34.20 -7.83
N SER A 234 -14.49 -33.92 -7.78
CA SER A 234 -15.47 -34.88 -7.31
C SER A 234 -15.25 -36.17 -8.09
N VAL A 235 -14.76 -37.19 -7.39
CA VAL A 235 -14.60 -38.54 -7.90
C VAL A 235 -15.97 -38.97 -8.43
N ASN A 236 -16.10 -39.02 -9.75
CA ASN A 236 -17.24 -39.66 -10.40
C ASN A 236 -17.08 -41.16 -10.13
N ASN A 237 -17.81 -41.66 -9.13
CA ASN A 237 -18.05 -43.10 -9.00
C ASN A 237 -18.98 -43.51 -10.15
N VAL A 238 -18.42 -44.28 -11.09
CA VAL A 238 -19.15 -45.12 -12.05
C VAL A 238 -19.65 -46.35 -11.31
#